data_AF-A0A7L3PT31-F1
#
_entry.id   AF-A0A7L3PT31-F1
#
_cell.length_a   1.000
_cell.length_b   1.000
_cell.length_c   1.000
_cell.angle_alpha   90.00
_cell.angle_beta   90.00
_cell.angle_gamma   90.00
#
_symmetry.space_group_name_H-M   'P 1'
#
loop_
_entity.id
_entity.type
_entity.pdbx_description
1 polymer ?
#
loop_
_entity_poly.entity_id
_entity_poly.type
_entity_poly.pdbx_seq_one_letter_code
_entity_poly.pdbx_strand_id
1 'polypeptide(L)'
;MQILRCPAQLQLLEETLRKSLPTTLPVLGTVMTVARGNPAAHEVLVDSWPNFNIVLTRLRPEEHRDPRDHYTNQLAVFYRDKEALRALLGGTEAVDRARAFQIIGLQEGLDEAVREVAGARGLHVE
;
A
#
# COMPACT_ATOMS: atom_id res chain seq x y z
N MET A 1 -8.91 -0.16 7.36
CA MET A 1 -7.45 0.03 7.51
C MET A 1 -7.19 1.23 8.38
N GLN A 2 -6.11 1.21 9.17
CA GLN A 2 -5.69 2.28 10.06
C GLN A 2 -4.54 3.07 9.42
N ILE A 3 -4.63 4.40 9.41
CA ILE A 3 -3.52 5.28 8.99
C ILE A 3 -2.61 5.52 10.19
N LEU A 4 -1.31 5.23 10.05
CA LEU A 4 -0.32 5.52 11.10
C LEU A 4 0.20 6.95 10.95
N ARG A 5 0.01 7.75 12.01
CA ARG A 5 0.48 9.14 12.09
C ARG A 5 1.40 9.38 13.29
N CYS A 6 1.36 8.51 14.29
CA CYS A 6 2.18 8.64 15.49
C CYS A 6 3.65 8.37 15.15
N PRO A 7 4.59 9.27 15.50
CA PRO A 7 6.02 9.07 15.23
C PRO A 7 6.57 7.76 15.80
N ALA A 8 6.16 7.38 17.01
CA ALA A 8 6.62 6.13 17.64
C ALA A 8 6.11 4.88 16.89
N GLN A 9 4.88 4.91 16.37
CA GLN A 9 4.36 3.81 15.56
C GLN A 9 5.09 3.70 14.22
N LEU A 10 5.33 4.83 13.56
CA LEU A 10 6.05 4.88 12.29
C LEU A 10 7.51 4.42 12.45
N GLN A 11 8.18 4.80 13.54
CA GLN A 11 9.54 4.33 13.85
C GLN A 11 9.57 2.81 14.08
N LEU A 12 8.64 2.28 14.88
CA LEU A 12 8.57 0.83 15.11
C LEU A 12 8.27 0.06 13.82
N LEU A 13 7.42 0.61 12.95
CA LEU A 13 7.15 0.04 11.63
C LEU A 13 8.41 0.07 10.75
N GLU A 14 9.13 1.20 10.71
CA GLU A 14 10.40 1.33 9.97
C GLU A 14 11.41 0.26 10.40
N GLU A 15 11.63 0.10 11.71
CA GLU A 15 12.54 -0.91 12.28
C GLU A 15 12.11 -2.34 11.94
N THR A 16 10.79 -2.60 11.95
CA THR A 16 10.24 -3.90 11.59
C THR A 16 10.45 -4.21 10.11
N LEU A 17 10.17 -3.25 9.22
CA LEU A 17 10.31 -3.41 7.78
C LEU A 17 11.77 -3.59 7.36
N ARG A 18 12.72 -2.91 8.02
CA ARG A 18 14.17 -3.05 7.75
C ARG A 18 14.67 -4.49 7.88
N LYS A 19 14.06 -5.29 8.76
CA LYS A 19 14.44 -6.70 8.99
C LYS A 19 14.08 -7.64 7.85
N SER A 20 13.21 -7.22 6.93
CA SER A 20 12.69 -8.04 5.82
C SER A 20 13.10 -7.48 4.45
N LEU A 21 14.16 -6.68 4.39
CA LEU A 21 14.75 -6.26 3.12
C LEU A 21 15.29 -7.48 2.34
N PRO A 22 15.20 -7.48 0.99
CA PRO A 22 14.74 -6.37 0.14
C PRO A 22 13.22 -6.29 -0.03
N THR A 23 12.44 -7.27 0.42
CA THR A 23 11.00 -7.38 0.08
C THR A 23 10.15 -6.19 0.54
N THR A 24 10.57 -5.48 1.59
CA THR A 24 9.89 -4.30 2.15
C THR A 24 10.31 -2.98 1.50
N LEU A 25 11.27 -2.97 0.58
CA LEU A 25 11.78 -1.76 -0.07
C LEU A 25 10.67 -0.83 -0.62
N PRO A 26 9.62 -1.33 -1.31
CA PRO A 26 8.60 -0.47 -1.90
C PRO A 26 7.86 0.41 -0.88
N VAL A 27 7.64 -0.11 0.34
CA VAL A 27 6.92 0.62 1.39
C VAL A 27 7.86 1.36 2.34
N LEU A 28 9.08 0.84 2.56
CA LEU A 28 10.00 1.36 3.57
C LEU A 28 10.38 2.82 3.30
N GLY A 29 10.66 3.17 2.04
CA GLY A 29 11.02 4.54 1.67
C GLY A 29 9.93 5.55 2.02
N THR A 30 8.67 5.21 1.74
CA THR A 30 7.53 6.07 2.10
C THR A 30 7.34 6.15 3.61
N VAL A 31 7.43 5.02 4.34
CA VAL A 31 7.36 5.03 5.82
C VAL A 31 8.42 5.96 6.40
N MET A 32 9.65 5.88 5.87
CA MET A 32 10.75 6.75 6.26
C MET A 32 10.44 8.24 6.02
N THR A 33 9.89 8.58 4.85
CA THR A 33 9.50 9.96 4.50
C THR A 33 8.39 10.47 5.42
N VAL A 34 7.38 9.64 5.70
CA VAL A 34 6.26 10.03 6.57
C VAL A 34 6.74 10.23 8.01
N ALA A 35 7.60 9.37 8.53
CA ALA A 35 8.20 9.50 9.86
C ALA A 35 9.04 10.78 10.02
N ARG A 36 9.53 11.35 8.90
CA ARG A 36 10.43 12.52 8.85
C ARG A 36 9.71 13.80 8.39
N GLY A 37 8.40 13.90 8.61
CA GLY A 37 7.63 15.14 8.38
C GLY A 37 6.75 15.16 7.13
N ASN A 38 6.84 14.14 6.27
CA ASN A 38 5.88 13.88 5.18
C ASN A 38 5.61 15.07 4.21
N PRO A 39 6.63 15.65 3.56
CA PRO A 39 6.46 16.81 2.70
C PRO A 39 5.57 16.56 1.47
N ALA A 40 5.46 15.30 1.04
CA ALA A 40 4.72 14.88 -0.14
C ALA A 40 3.34 14.27 0.19
N ALA A 41 2.76 14.57 1.36
CA ALA A 41 1.41 14.15 1.74
C ALA A 41 1.10 12.65 1.53
N HIS A 42 2.05 11.76 1.81
CA HIS A 42 1.81 10.32 1.71
C HIS A 42 1.08 9.79 2.95
N GLU A 43 0.39 8.68 2.80
CA GLU A 43 -0.22 7.93 3.89
C GLU A 43 0.46 6.57 4.05
N VAL A 44 0.61 6.15 5.30
CA VAL A 44 1.01 4.79 5.67
C VAL A 44 -0.19 4.14 6.33
N LEU A 45 -0.70 3.07 5.73
CA LEU A 45 -1.87 2.37 6.19
C LEU A 45 -1.52 0.93 6.55
N VAL A 46 -2.16 0.41 7.60
CA VAL A 46 -2.06 -0.99 8.02
C VAL A 46 -3.45 -1.58 8.22
N ASP A 47 -3.58 -2.90 8.10
CA ASP A 47 -4.82 -3.62 8.42
C ASP A 47 -5.07 -3.67 9.92
N SER A 48 -4.01 -3.87 10.72
CA SER A 48 -4.03 -3.90 12.18
C SER A 48 -2.73 -3.36 12.77
N TRP A 49 -2.75 -2.95 14.04
CA TRP A 49 -1.55 -2.48 14.75
C TRP A 49 -1.52 -3.01 16.19
N PRO A 50 -0.36 -3.44 16.74
CA PRO A 50 0.97 -3.49 16.11
C PRO A 50 1.20 -4.70 15.20
N ASN A 51 0.36 -5.72 15.30
CA ASN A 51 0.49 -6.95 14.51
C ASN A 51 -0.28 -6.81 13.20
N PHE A 52 0.37 -6.20 12.20
CA PHE A 52 -0.18 -6.04 10.84
C PHE A 52 0.09 -7.26 9.96
N ASN A 53 -0.81 -7.53 9.01
CA ASN A 53 -0.52 -8.35 7.84
C ASN A 53 -0.31 -7.51 6.59
N ILE A 54 -0.78 -6.26 6.54
CA ILE A 54 -0.64 -5.37 5.39
C ILE A 54 0.04 -4.07 5.81
N VAL A 55 0.99 -3.62 5.00
CA VAL A 55 1.41 -2.22 4.93
C VAL A 55 1.13 -1.74 3.52
N LEU A 56 0.33 -0.70 3.40
CA LEU A 56 0.05 -0.01 2.15
C LEU A 56 0.56 1.43 2.30
N THR A 57 1.30 1.91 1.32
CA THR A 57 1.66 3.32 1.22
C THR A 57 1.13 3.90 -0.08
N ARG A 58 0.65 5.14 -0.01
CA ARG A 58 0.06 5.85 -1.15
C ARG A 58 0.20 7.35 -0.97
N LEU A 59 0.03 8.09 -2.06
CA LEU A 59 -0.28 9.52 -1.95
C LEU A 59 -1.68 9.67 -1.33
N ARG A 60 -1.89 10.74 -0.56
CA ARG A 60 -3.22 10.99 0.01
C ARG A 60 -4.26 11.19 -1.13
N PRO A 61 -5.46 10.57 -1.04
CA PRO A 61 -6.45 10.63 -2.12
C PRO A 61 -6.83 12.03 -2.60
N GLU A 62 -6.85 13.03 -1.72
CA GLU A 62 -7.21 14.41 -2.09
C GLU A 62 -6.17 15.09 -3.00
N GLU A 63 -4.94 14.58 -3.05
CA GLU A 63 -3.89 15.11 -3.94
C GLU A 63 -4.06 14.63 -5.39
N HIS A 64 -4.85 13.59 -5.62
CA HIS A 64 -5.13 13.08 -6.97
C HIS A 64 -6.26 13.88 -7.63
N ARG A 65 -5.90 14.67 -8.65
CA ARG A 65 -6.86 15.49 -9.41
C ARG A 65 -7.52 14.75 -10.56
N ASP A 66 -6.81 13.84 -11.23
CA ASP A 66 -7.32 13.05 -12.35
C ASP A 66 -7.55 11.59 -11.91
N PRO A 67 -8.78 11.06 -11.99
CA PRO A 67 -9.06 9.66 -11.67
C PRO A 67 -8.43 8.65 -12.63
N ARG A 68 -7.93 9.05 -13.81
CA ARG A 68 -7.29 8.16 -14.80
C ARG A 68 -5.77 8.12 -14.67
N ASP A 69 -5.19 9.04 -13.90
CA ASP A 69 -3.75 9.13 -13.69
C ASP A 69 -3.28 8.06 -12.70
N HIS A 70 -3.03 6.86 -13.23
CA HIS A 70 -2.48 5.75 -12.47
C HIS A 70 -1.03 5.97 -12.05
N TYR A 71 -0.29 6.87 -12.73
CA TYR A 71 1.12 7.12 -12.46
C TYR A 71 1.29 7.85 -11.13
N THR A 72 0.47 8.88 -10.87
CA THR A 72 0.49 9.54 -9.56
C THR A 72 -0.21 8.70 -8.49
N ASN A 73 -1.25 7.93 -8.85
CA ASN A 73 -1.95 7.01 -7.96
C ASN A 73 -1.20 5.68 -7.78
N GLN A 74 0.03 5.78 -7.27
CA GLN A 74 0.88 4.63 -6.99
C GLN A 74 0.63 4.11 -5.57
N LEU A 75 0.33 2.82 -5.48
CA LEU A 75 0.15 2.06 -4.26
C LEU A 75 1.36 1.13 -4.07
N ALA A 76 2.13 1.29 -3.01
CA ALA A 76 3.16 0.32 -2.63
C ALA A 76 2.64 -0.58 -1.51
N VAL A 77 2.86 -1.89 -1.63
CA VAL A 77 2.33 -2.87 -0.68
C VAL A 77 3.40 -3.82 -0.16
N PHE A 78 3.29 -4.14 1.12
CA PHE A 78 3.91 -5.29 1.76
C PHE A 78 2.83 -6.10 2.49
N TYR A 79 2.87 -7.43 2.37
CA TYR A 79 1.90 -8.32 2.98
C TYR A 79 2.57 -9.53 3.64
N ARG A 80 2.05 -9.97 4.78
CA ARG A 80 2.47 -11.23 5.44
C ARG A 80 1.52 -12.38 5.14
N ASP A 81 0.31 -12.05 4.69
CA ASP A 81 -0.77 -12.99 4.45
C ASP A 81 -1.41 -12.72 3.08
N LYS A 82 -1.56 -13.77 2.26
CA LYS A 82 -2.09 -13.66 0.90
C LYS A 82 -3.60 -13.41 0.88
N GLU A 83 -4.34 -13.89 1.87
CA GLU A 83 -5.78 -13.60 2.00
C GLU A 83 -6.00 -12.14 2.38
N ALA A 84 -5.15 -11.57 3.22
CA ALA A 84 -5.18 -10.14 3.53
C ALA A 84 -4.88 -9.28 2.28
N LEU A 85 -3.96 -9.72 1.41
CA LEU A 85 -3.73 -9.06 0.12
C LEU A 85 -4.95 -9.16 -0.80
N ARG A 86 -5.55 -10.35 -0.91
CA ARG A 86 -6.79 -10.54 -1.70
C ARG A 86 -7.92 -9.70 -1.16
N ALA A 87 -8.08 -9.59 0.17
CA ALA A 87 -9.09 -8.74 0.80
C ALA A 87 -8.83 -7.25 0.54
N LEU A 88 -7.57 -6.80 0.60
CA LEU A 88 -7.15 -5.43 0.26
C LEU A 88 -7.62 -5.06 -1.15
N LEU A 89 -7.20 -5.87 -2.14
CA LEU A 89 -7.55 -5.72 -3.56
C LEU A 89 -9.05 -5.91 -3.79
N GLY A 90 -9.65 -6.82 -3.03
CA GLY A 90 -11.06 -7.22 -2.96
C GLY A 90 -12.01 -6.12 -2.47
N GLY A 91 -11.47 -4.98 -2.05
CA GLY A 91 -12.15 -3.69 -2.12
C GLY A 91 -12.32 -2.99 -0.79
N THR A 92 -11.21 -2.84 -0.07
CA THR A 92 -11.13 -1.91 1.06
C THR A 92 -11.28 -0.46 0.60
N GLU A 93 -11.72 0.44 1.48
CA GLU A 93 -11.72 1.90 1.22
C GLU A 93 -10.32 2.47 0.96
N ALA A 94 -9.26 1.70 1.26
CA ALA A 94 -7.89 2.10 0.99
C ALA A 94 -7.52 2.05 -0.50
N VAL A 95 -8.33 1.39 -1.34
CA VAL A 95 -8.16 1.33 -2.79
C VAL A 95 -9.42 1.89 -3.43
N ASP A 96 -9.35 3.14 -3.90
CA ASP A 96 -10.47 3.78 -4.60
C ASP A 96 -10.74 3.07 -5.93
N ARG A 97 -11.88 2.41 -6.00
CA ARG A 97 -12.29 1.59 -7.16
C ARG A 97 -12.66 2.43 -8.38
N ALA A 98 -12.94 3.72 -8.20
CA ALA A 98 -13.29 4.63 -9.29
C ALA A 98 -12.06 5.21 -10.00
N ARG A 99 -10.84 4.91 -9.50
CA ARG A 99 -9.59 5.48 -10.00
C ARG A 99 -8.67 4.40 -10.53
N ALA A 100 -7.98 4.72 -11.63
CA ALA A 100 -6.85 3.92 -12.08
C ALA A 100 -5.69 4.07 -11.09
N PHE A 101 -4.96 2.99 -10.82
CA PHE A 101 -3.82 2.98 -9.91
C PHE A 101 -2.74 2.02 -10.40
N GLN A 102 -1.50 2.29 -10.01
CA GLN A 102 -0.39 1.34 -10.13
C GLN A 102 -0.17 0.68 -8.78
N ILE A 103 0.06 -0.64 -8.74
CA ILE A 103 0.47 -1.34 -7.52
C ILE A 103 1.89 -1.88 -7.65
N ILE A 104 2.69 -1.68 -6.61
CA ILE A 104 4.10 -2.07 -6.56
C ILE A 104 4.36 -2.88 -5.29
N GLY A 105 4.98 -4.03 -5.46
CA GLY A 105 5.47 -4.87 -4.38
C GLY A 105 6.53 -5.83 -4.90
N LEU A 106 7.37 -6.37 -4.00
CA LEU A 106 8.46 -7.29 -4.36
C LEU A 106 8.19 -8.73 -3.93
N GLN A 107 6.99 -9.01 -3.44
CA GLN A 107 6.64 -10.31 -2.87
C GLN A 107 5.97 -11.20 -3.91
N GLU A 108 6.28 -12.49 -3.85
CA GLU A 108 5.72 -13.50 -4.75
C GLU A 108 4.21 -13.65 -4.55
N GLY A 109 3.48 -13.83 -5.66
CA GLY A 109 2.02 -13.96 -5.64
C GLY A 109 1.26 -12.65 -5.83
N LEU A 110 1.95 -11.50 -5.89
CA LEU A 110 1.28 -10.20 -6.08
C LEU A 110 0.59 -10.13 -7.45
N ASP A 111 1.31 -10.51 -8.49
CA ASP A 111 0.83 -10.47 -9.88
C ASP A 111 -0.36 -11.41 -10.10
N GLU A 112 -0.28 -12.63 -9.57
CA GLU A 112 -1.38 -13.60 -9.58
C GLU A 112 -2.61 -13.07 -8.83
N ALA A 113 -2.43 -12.49 -7.63
CA ALA A 113 -3.53 -11.93 -6.85
C ALA A 113 -4.18 -10.72 -7.55
N VAL A 114 -3.37 -9.86 -8.18
CA VAL A 114 -3.87 -8.72 -8.96
C VAL A 114 -4.68 -9.20 -10.15
N ARG A 115 -4.17 -10.17 -10.94
CA ARG A 115 -4.91 -10.72 -12.09
C ARG A 115 -6.18 -11.46 -11.67
N GLU A 116 -6.14 -12.21 -10.57
CA GLU A 116 -7.31 -12.90 -10.02
C GLU A 116 -8.42 -11.89 -9.69
N VAL A 117 -8.10 -10.84 -8.92
CA VAL A 117 -9.07 -9.82 -8.51
C VAL A 117 -9.54 -8.97 -9.70
N ALA A 118 -8.64 -8.62 -10.62
CA ALA A 118 -9.00 -7.87 -11.82
C ALA A 118 -9.93 -8.69 -12.73
N GLY A 119 -9.63 -9.97 -12.96
CA GLY A 119 -10.45 -10.89 -13.74
C GLY A 119 -11.85 -11.08 -13.15
N ALA A 120 -11.94 -11.26 -11.82
CA ALA A 120 -13.21 -11.34 -11.12
C ALA A 120 -14.07 -10.05 -11.23
N ARG A 121 -13.45 -8.94 -11.64
CA ARG A 121 -14.08 -7.61 -11.74
C ARG A 121 -14.21 -7.09 -13.16
N GLY A 122 -13.73 -7.82 -14.16
CA GLY A 122 -13.65 -7.33 -15.54
C GLY A 122 -12.74 -6.10 -15.70
N LEU A 123 -11.75 -5.92 -14.82
CA LEU A 123 -10.75 -4.86 -14.92
C LEU A 123 -9.61 -5.32 -15.83
N HIS A 124 -9.04 -4.38 -16.59
CA HIS A 124 -7.86 -4.63 -17.39
C HIS A 124 -6.60 -4.46 -16.54
N VAL A 125 -5.65 -5.38 -16.69
CA VAL A 125 -4.30 -5.31 -16.10
C VAL A 125 -3.33 -5.24 -17.26
N GLU A 126 -2.45 -4.23 -17.24
CA GLU A 126 -1.38 -4.01 -18.21
C GLU A 126 -0.03 -4.53 -17.69
#